data_AF-A0A535L2Y9-F1
#
_entry.id   AF-A0A535L2Y9-F1
#
_cell.length_a   1.000
_cell.length_b   1.000
_cell.length_c   1.000
_cell.angle_alpha   90.00
_cell.angle_beta   90.00
_cell.angle_gamma   90.00
#
_symmetry.space_group_name_H-M   'P 1'
#
loop_
_entity.id
_entity.type
_entity.pdbx_description
1 polymer ?
#
loop_
_entity_poly.entity_id
_entity_poly.type
_entity_poly.pdbx_seq_one_letter_code
_entity_poly.pdbx_strand_id
1 'polypeptide(L)'
;MTPAPYYYLILALIALSIFVNVRLRDSRLGRAWIAIREDEIAAASSGVNLVATKLFAFGTGAFFAGLAGAFHAAKLGQVSPDNFSFGDSVIYLAMVVIGGIGSIPGVIVGALAVYSINEFLLAQLDTLAADPTNPLFALKNFIVSHGIQGFTFGNIRNLVFGIVLVVIMIYRPEGLIPSARRRRELRQTTDEGMEVGSLDVVPGAPGFESEVRVE
;
A
#
# COMPACT_ATOMS: atom_id res chain seq x y z
N MET A 1 -16.39 -4.57 -30.28
CA MET A 1 -16.70 -5.49 -29.17
C MET A 1 -17.35 -4.66 -28.06
N THR A 2 -18.50 -5.09 -27.52
CA THR A 2 -19.18 -4.32 -26.46
C THR A 2 -18.29 -4.28 -25.22
N PRO A 3 -18.04 -3.12 -24.58
CA PRO A 3 -17.15 -3.02 -23.42
C PRO A 3 -17.66 -3.72 -22.15
N ALA A 4 -18.94 -4.09 -22.13
CA ALA A 4 -19.64 -4.61 -20.95
C ALA A 4 -19.05 -5.91 -20.35
N PRO A 5 -18.63 -6.94 -21.12
CA PRO A 5 -18.12 -8.18 -20.55
C PRO A 5 -16.83 -7.99 -19.75
N TYR A 6 -15.90 -7.17 -20.23
CA TYR A 6 -14.65 -6.86 -19.51
C TYR A 6 -14.91 -6.11 -18.20
N TYR A 7 -15.92 -5.25 -18.18
CA TYR A 7 -16.33 -4.52 -16.97
C TYR A 7 -16.88 -5.46 -15.89
N TYR A 8 -17.80 -6.37 -16.22
CA TYR A 8 -18.31 -7.33 -15.24
C TYR A 8 -17.25 -8.33 -14.81
N LEU A 9 -16.36 -8.74 -15.72
CA LEU A 9 -15.26 -9.65 -15.40
C LEU A 9 -14.28 -9.02 -14.41
N ILE A 10 -13.87 -7.76 -14.60
CA ILE A 10 -12.94 -7.13 -13.65
C ILE A 10 -13.59 -6.90 -12.28
N LEU A 11 -14.87 -6.54 -12.24
CA LEU A 11 -15.60 -6.42 -10.98
C LEU A 11 -15.65 -7.76 -10.24
N ALA A 12 -15.93 -8.86 -10.95
CA ALA A 12 -15.92 -10.19 -10.37
C ALA A 12 -14.52 -10.58 -9.86
N LEU A 13 -13.46 -10.29 -10.61
CA LEU A 13 -12.07 -10.57 -10.20
C LEU A 13 -11.65 -9.73 -8.99
N ILE A 14 -12.03 -8.45 -8.93
CA ILE A 14 -11.77 -7.59 -7.77
C ILE A 14 -12.50 -8.13 -6.54
N ALA A 15 -13.81 -8.42 -6.66
CA ALA A 15 -14.61 -8.96 -5.56
C ALA A 15 -14.05 -10.30 -5.06
N LEU A 16 -13.69 -11.20 -5.97
CA LEU A 16 -13.05 -12.47 -5.66
C LEU A 16 -11.69 -12.26 -4.95
N SER A 17 -10.87 -11.34 -5.45
CA SER A 17 -9.55 -11.05 -4.88
C SER A 17 -9.68 -10.50 -3.46
N ILE A 18 -10.60 -9.55 -3.22
CA ILE A 18 -10.87 -9.01 -1.89
C ILE A 18 -11.38 -10.12 -0.96
N PHE A 19 -12.36 -10.92 -1.40
CA PHE A 19 -12.92 -12.01 -0.63
C PHE A 19 -11.85 -13.04 -0.21
N VAL A 20 -11.03 -13.50 -1.15
CA VAL A 20 -9.96 -14.46 -0.89
C VAL A 20 -8.91 -13.85 0.05
N ASN A 21 -8.48 -12.59 -0.16
CA ASN A 21 -7.49 -11.94 0.71
C ASN A 21 -8.00 -11.78 2.14
N VAL A 22 -9.27 -11.38 2.34
CA VAL A 22 -9.87 -11.28 3.68
C VAL A 22 -9.93 -12.66 4.35
N ARG A 23 -10.38 -13.69 3.63
CA ARG A 23 -10.45 -15.06 4.17
C ARG A 23 -9.08 -15.65 4.45
N LEU A 24 -8.08 -15.35 3.60
CA LEU A 24 -6.71 -15.83 3.76
C LEU A 24 -6.04 -15.19 4.97
N ARG A 25 -6.27 -13.89 5.21
CA ARG A 25 -5.79 -13.18 6.40
C ARG A 25 -6.27 -13.83 7.70
N ASP A 26 -7.54 -14.20 7.75
CA ASP A 26 -8.17 -14.77 8.96
C ASP A 26 -7.96 -16.31 9.06
N SER A 27 -7.32 -16.93 8.06
CA SER A 27 -7.03 -18.36 8.02
C SER A 27 -5.82 -18.77 8.89
N ARG A 28 -5.57 -20.08 8.99
CA ARG A 28 -4.37 -20.63 9.67
C ARG A 28 -3.07 -20.13 9.04
N LEU A 29 -3.02 -19.99 7.70
CA LEU A 29 -1.85 -19.50 6.98
C LEU A 29 -1.58 -18.01 7.30
N GLY A 30 -2.63 -17.19 7.33
CA GLY A 30 -2.53 -15.79 7.71
C GLY A 30 -1.98 -15.58 9.12
N ARG A 31 -2.46 -16.39 10.09
CA ARG A 31 -1.93 -16.40 11.46
C ARG A 31 -0.47 -16.87 11.54
N ALA A 32 -0.09 -17.86 10.73
CA ALA A 32 1.30 -18.32 10.67
C ALA A 32 2.24 -17.24 10.11
N TRP A 33 1.82 -16.49 9.07
CA TRP A 33 2.60 -15.35 8.56
C TRP A 33 2.77 -14.24 9.59
N ILE A 34 1.73 -14.00 10.39
CA ILE A 34 1.76 -13.06 11.50
C ILE A 34 2.80 -13.49 12.54
N ALA A 35 2.80 -14.76 12.95
CA ALA A 35 3.75 -15.27 13.94
C ALA A 35 5.21 -15.16 13.46
N ILE A 36 5.47 -15.51 12.19
CA ILE A 36 6.81 -15.40 11.58
C ILE A 36 7.28 -13.93 11.51
N ARG A 37 6.36 -12.98 11.31
CA ARG A 37 6.67 -11.54 11.28
C ARG A 37 7.07 -11.00 12.66
N GLU A 38 6.53 -11.57 13.74
CA GLU A 38 6.81 -11.14 15.12
C GLU A 38 8.13 -11.73 15.63
N ASP A 39 8.28 -13.06 15.57
CA ASP A 39 9.52 -13.75 15.92
C ASP A 39 9.63 -15.08 15.15
N GLU A 40 10.59 -15.15 14.23
CA GLU A 40 10.83 -16.33 13.40
C GLU A 40 11.32 -17.53 14.22
N ILE A 41 12.12 -17.31 15.27
CA ILE A 41 12.66 -18.37 16.13
C ILE A 41 11.54 -18.94 17.00
N ALA A 42 10.71 -18.09 17.59
CA ALA A 42 9.54 -18.52 18.38
C ALA A 42 8.53 -19.28 17.50
N ALA A 43 8.26 -18.82 16.29
CA ALA A 43 7.37 -19.49 15.35
C ALA A 43 7.89 -20.90 14.97
N ALA A 44 9.20 -21.05 14.74
CA ALA A 44 9.82 -22.35 14.47
C ALA A 44 9.71 -23.30 15.66
N SER A 45 9.95 -22.81 16.88
CA SER A 45 9.81 -23.61 18.11
C SER A 45 8.36 -24.05 18.37
N SER A 46 7.38 -23.30 17.86
CA SER A 46 5.95 -23.60 17.93
C SER A 46 5.47 -24.58 16.84
N GLY A 47 6.39 -25.15 16.05
CA GLY A 47 6.09 -26.14 15.01
C GLY A 47 5.63 -25.56 13.66
N VAL A 48 5.83 -24.27 13.40
CA VAL A 48 5.53 -23.66 12.10
C VAL A 48 6.66 -23.96 11.11
N ASN A 49 6.31 -24.52 9.94
CA ASN A 49 7.27 -24.69 8.85
C ASN A 49 7.56 -23.34 8.18
N LEU A 50 8.70 -22.74 8.50
CA LEU A 50 9.11 -21.41 8.01
C LEU A 50 9.20 -21.35 6.49
N VAL A 51 9.84 -22.36 5.86
CA VAL A 51 10.11 -22.37 4.42
C VAL A 51 8.80 -22.47 3.63
N ALA A 52 7.97 -23.46 3.93
CA ALA A 52 6.69 -23.64 3.24
C ALA A 52 5.79 -22.42 3.43
N THR A 53 5.74 -21.88 4.65
CA THR A 53 4.90 -20.72 4.96
C THR A 53 5.37 -19.48 4.20
N LYS A 54 6.69 -19.20 4.12
CA LYS A 54 7.24 -18.11 3.30
C LYS A 54 6.99 -18.33 1.80
N LEU A 55 7.10 -19.56 1.31
CA LEU A 55 6.79 -19.91 -0.08
C LEU A 55 5.31 -19.68 -0.41
N PHE A 56 4.38 -20.00 0.50
CA PHE A 56 2.97 -19.68 0.32
C PHE A 56 2.71 -18.16 0.31
N ALA A 57 3.44 -17.37 1.11
CA ALA A 57 3.32 -15.91 1.06
C ALA A 57 3.73 -15.37 -0.31
N PHE A 58 4.87 -15.83 -0.83
CA PHE A 58 5.34 -15.45 -2.15
C PHE A 58 4.40 -15.93 -3.26
N GLY A 59 3.98 -17.21 -3.22
CA GLY A 59 3.12 -17.81 -4.23
C GLY A 59 1.73 -17.18 -4.31
N THR A 60 1.13 -16.82 -3.17
CA THR A 60 -0.17 -16.11 -3.16
C THR A 60 -0.05 -14.69 -3.72
N GLY A 61 1.03 -13.97 -3.42
CA GLY A 61 1.32 -12.68 -4.05
C GLY A 61 1.49 -12.78 -5.57
N ALA A 62 2.30 -13.75 -6.03
CA ALA A 62 2.53 -14.02 -7.44
C ALA A 62 1.24 -14.42 -8.18
N PHE A 63 0.35 -15.19 -7.55
CA PHE A 63 -0.94 -15.56 -8.10
C PHE A 63 -1.82 -14.35 -8.39
N PHE A 64 -1.98 -13.42 -7.44
CA PHE A 64 -2.78 -12.20 -7.65
C PHE A 64 -2.15 -11.24 -8.67
N ALA A 65 -0.82 -11.12 -8.67
CA ALA A 65 -0.10 -10.34 -9.69
C ALA A 65 -0.33 -10.94 -11.10
N GLY A 66 -0.26 -12.27 -11.23
CA GLY A 66 -0.54 -12.98 -12.49
C GLY A 66 -1.99 -12.83 -12.95
N LEU A 67 -2.95 -12.90 -12.03
CA LEU A 67 -4.38 -12.68 -12.32
C LEU A 67 -4.62 -11.27 -12.90
N ALA A 68 -4.03 -10.24 -12.28
CA ALA A 68 -4.12 -8.86 -12.74
C ALA A 68 -3.44 -8.66 -14.11
N GLY A 69 -2.24 -9.24 -14.30
CA GLY A 69 -1.51 -9.17 -15.56
C GLY A 69 -2.24 -9.87 -16.71
N ALA A 70 -2.80 -11.06 -16.47
CA ALA A 70 -3.56 -11.81 -17.47
C ALA A 70 -4.81 -11.05 -17.92
N PHE A 71 -5.54 -10.43 -16.97
CA PHE A 71 -6.67 -9.56 -17.30
C PHE A 71 -6.24 -8.35 -18.15
N HIS A 72 -5.14 -7.69 -17.76
CA HIS A 72 -4.64 -6.51 -18.46
C HIS A 72 -4.22 -6.82 -19.89
N ALA A 73 -3.51 -7.93 -20.11
CA ALA A 73 -3.13 -8.42 -21.43
C ALA A 73 -4.36 -8.76 -22.29
N ALA A 74 -5.35 -9.45 -21.71
CA ALA A 74 -6.59 -9.77 -22.41
C ALA A 74 -7.37 -8.51 -22.83
N LYS A 75 -7.40 -7.47 -21.98
CA LYS A 75 -8.06 -6.18 -22.28
C LYS A 75 -7.34 -5.42 -23.41
N LEU A 76 -6.01 -5.38 -23.41
CA LEU A 76 -5.24 -4.65 -24.41
C LEU A 76 -5.18 -5.35 -25.76
N GLY A 77 -5.36 -6.68 -25.80
CA GLY A 77 -5.29 -7.49 -27.02
C GLY A 77 -3.88 -7.63 -27.61
N GLN A 78 -2.93 -6.86 -27.10
CA GLN A 78 -1.51 -6.91 -27.43
C GLN A 78 -0.67 -6.66 -26.18
N VAL A 79 0.51 -7.28 -26.13
CA VAL A 79 1.48 -7.11 -25.06
C VAL A 79 2.75 -6.57 -25.70
N SER A 80 3.01 -5.28 -25.51
CA SER A 80 4.28 -4.64 -25.87
C SER A 80 5.14 -4.43 -24.61
N PRO A 81 6.47 -4.60 -24.68
CA PRO A 81 7.38 -4.25 -23.58
C PRO A 81 7.23 -2.81 -23.09
N ASP A 82 6.78 -1.90 -23.96
CA ASP A 82 6.60 -0.48 -23.63
C ASP A 82 5.51 -0.23 -22.58
N ASN A 83 4.55 -1.16 -22.43
CA ASN A 83 3.48 -1.08 -21.44
C ASN A 83 3.91 -1.49 -20.02
N PHE A 84 5.14 -2.00 -19.87
CA PHE A 84 5.66 -2.53 -18.60
C PHE A 84 6.99 -1.85 -18.26
N SER A 85 6.97 -0.52 -18.21
CA SER A 85 8.16 0.24 -17.85
C SER A 85 8.41 0.18 -16.35
N PHE A 86 9.65 0.49 -15.95
CA PHE A 86 10.01 0.68 -14.54
C PHE A 86 9.11 1.71 -13.86
N GLY A 87 8.73 2.77 -14.59
CA GLY A 87 7.82 3.81 -14.10
C GLY A 87 6.48 3.27 -13.62
N ASP A 88 5.86 2.39 -14.39
CA ASP A 88 4.55 1.81 -14.05
C ASP A 88 4.63 0.94 -12.79
N SER A 89 5.75 0.23 -12.61
CA SER A 89 6.02 -0.54 -11.38
C SER A 89 6.11 0.36 -10.15
N VAL A 90 6.77 1.51 -10.26
CA VAL A 90 6.84 2.51 -9.18
C VAL A 90 5.47 3.07 -8.86
N ILE A 91 4.63 3.32 -9.87
CA ILE A 91 3.25 3.80 -9.66
C ILE A 91 2.42 2.75 -8.92
N TYR A 92 2.48 1.48 -9.30
CA TYR A 92 1.78 0.41 -8.59
C TYR A 92 2.26 0.25 -7.14
N LEU A 93 3.57 0.39 -6.89
CA LEU A 93 4.12 0.44 -5.54
C LEU A 93 3.57 1.64 -4.76
N ALA A 94 3.53 2.83 -5.38
CA ALA A 94 3.00 4.03 -4.77
C ALA A 94 1.53 3.86 -4.36
N MET A 95 0.69 3.24 -5.21
CA MET A 95 -0.72 2.93 -4.87
C MET A 95 -0.84 2.16 -3.54
N VAL A 96 0.02 1.15 -3.33
CA VAL A 96 0.01 0.31 -2.13
C VAL A 96 0.56 1.06 -0.92
N VAL A 97 1.68 1.76 -1.07
CA VAL A 97 2.33 2.51 0.02
C VAL A 97 1.42 3.64 0.51
N ILE A 98 0.83 4.41 -0.41
CA ILE A 98 -0.09 5.51 -0.09
C ILE A 98 -1.36 4.97 0.59
N GLY A 99 -1.86 3.83 0.14
CA GLY A 99 -3.00 3.18 0.77
C GLY A 99 -2.73 2.64 2.17
N GLY A 100 -1.49 2.23 2.46
CA GLY A 100 -1.04 1.73 3.75
C GLY A 100 -0.75 0.23 3.73
N ILE A 101 0.49 -0.14 4.10
CA ILE A 101 0.98 -1.52 4.11
C ILE A 101 0.21 -2.34 5.16
N GLY A 102 -0.60 -3.30 4.72
CA GLY A 102 -1.37 -4.19 5.59
C GLY A 102 -2.84 -3.82 5.82
N SER A 103 -3.37 -2.81 5.11
CA SER A 103 -4.79 -2.45 5.12
C SER A 103 -5.43 -2.64 3.74
N ILE A 104 -6.24 -3.70 3.57
CA ILE A 104 -6.98 -3.95 2.32
C ILE A 104 -7.82 -2.72 1.88
N PRO A 105 -8.67 -2.12 2.73
CA PRO A 105 -9.45 -0.94 2.32
C PRO A 105 -8.54 0.29 2.08
N GLY A 106 -7.43 0.40 2.81
CA GLY A 106 -6.45 1.45 2.59
C GLY A 106 -5.84 1.39 1.19
N VAL A 107 -5.37 0.21 0.76
CA VAL A 107 -4.82 -0.02 -0.58
C VAL A 107 -5.85 0.27 -1.67
N ILE A 108 -7.13 -0.06 -1.47
CA ILE A 108 -8.19 0.27 -2.44
C ILE A 108 -8.35 1.79 -2.60
N VAL A 109 -8.42 2.52 -1.49
CA VAL A 109 -8.52 4.00 -1.52
C VAL A 109 -7.26 4.62 -2.10
N GLY A 110 -6.08 4.11 -1.75
CA GLY A 110 -4.79 4.55 -2.31
C GLY A 110 -4.71 4.34 -3.83
N ALA A 111 -5.12 3.18 -4.32
CA ALA A 111 -5.17 2.88 -5.74
C ALA A 111 -6.15 3.81 -6.48
N LEU A 112 -7.35 4.04 -5.94
CA LEU A 112 -8.31 4.98 -6.52
C LEU A 112 -7.77 6.42 -6.54
N ALA A 113 -7.21 6.89 -5.44
CA ALA A 113 -6.68 8.26 -5.34
C ALA A 113 -5.54 8.49 -6.34
N VAL A 114 -4.54 7.59 -6.36
CA VAL A 114 -3.39 7.69 -7.29
C VAL A 114 -3.85 7.56 -8.73
N TYR A 115 -4.78 6.64 -9.03
CA TYR A 115 -5.33 6.49 -10.37
C TYR A 115 -6.07 7.75 -10.82
N SER A 116 -6.91 8.35 -9.96
CA SER A 116 -7.60 9.62 -10.27
C SER A 116 -6.62 10.77 -10.50
N ILE A 117 -5.55 10.87 -9.69
CA ILE A 117 -4.50 11.88 -9.90
C ILE A 117 -3.80 11.67 -11.25
N ASN A 118 -3.48 10.42 -11.60
CA ASN A 118 -2.82 10.08 -12.85
C ASN A 118 -3.69 10.35 -14.08
N GLU A 119 -4.91 9.83 -14.08
CA GLU A 119 -5.77 9.84 -15.27
C GLU A 119 -6.47 11.19 -15.45
N PHE A 120 -6.79 11.91 -14.37
CA PHE A 120 -7.58 13.14 -14.46
C PHE A 120 -6.72 14.40 -14.37
N LEU A 121 -5.82 14.49 -13.38
CA LEU A 121 -5.07 15.73 -13.12
C LEU A 121 -3.85 15.87 -14.04
N LEU A 122 -3.04 14.81 -14.14
CA LEU A 122 -1.84 14.81 -14.99
C LEU A 122 -2.20 14.82 -16.48
N ALA A 123 -3.25 14.11 -16.89
CA ALA A 123 -3.72 14.16 -18.29
C ALA A 123 -4.20 15.56 -18.69
N GLN A 124 -4.91 16.28 -17.82
CA GLN A 124 -5.32 17.66 -18.09
C GLN A 124 -4.11 18.60 -18.18
N LEU A 125 -3.14 18.47 -17.28
CA LEU A 125 -1.91 19.25 -17.32
C LEU A 125 -1.10 18.98 -18.60
N ASP A 126 -1.10 17.75 -19.11
CA ASP A 126 -0.44 17.39 -20.38
C ASP A 126 -1.14 18.05 -21.58
N THR A 127 -2.48 18.02 -21.63
CA THR A 127 -3.24 18.70 -22.69
C THR A 127 -3.06 20.22 -22.68
N LEU A 128 -3.03 20.85 -21.50
CA LEU A 128 -2.77 22.28 -21.34
C LEU A 128 -1.32 22.66 -21.70
N ALA A 129 -0.36 21.77 -21.44
CA ALA A 129 1.05 21.96 -21.79
C ALA A 129 1.40 21.54 -23.23
N ALA A 130 0.44 20.97 -23.98
CA ALA A 130 0.57 20.67 -25.40
C ALA A 130 0.22 21.87 -26.30
N ASP A 131 -0.63 22.79 -25.82
CA ASP A 131 -1.01 24.00 -26.54
C ASP A 131 0.12 25.04 -26.57
N PRO A 132 0.59 25.48 -27.75
CA PRO A 132 1.69 26.44 -27.89
C PRO A 132 1.44 27.83 -27.29
N THR A 133 0.18 28.16 -27.00
CA THR A 133 -0.25 29.47 -26.50
C THR A 133 -0.24 29.56 -24.97
N ASN A 134 -0.13 28.44 -24.25
CA ASN A 134 -0.15 28.41 -22.80
C ASN A 134 1.24 28.67 -22.20
N PRO A 135 1.36 29.42 -21.10
CA PRO A 135 2.66 29.70 -20.45
C PRO A 135 3.35 28.42 -19.94
N LEU A 136 2.59 27.34 -19.70
CA LEU A 136 3.12 26.02 -19.33
C LEU A 136 3.93 25.39 -20.48
N PHE A 137 3.59 25.66 -21.74
CA PHE A 137 4.36 25.19 -22.91
C PHE A 137 5.74 25.85 -22.98
N ALA A 138 5.81 27.16 -22.70
CA ALA A 138 7.08 27.89 -22.66
C ALA A 138 8.00 27.37 -21.54
N LEU A 139 7.46 27.13 -20.34
CA LEU A 139 8.22 26.55 -19.23
C LEU A 139 8.73 25.14 -19.54
N LYS A 140 7.87 24.29 -20.12
CA LYS A 140 8.24 22.93 -20.54
C LYS A 140 9.36 22.95 -21.58
N ASN A 141 9.23 23.75 -22.64
CA ASN A 141 10.24 23.82 -23.69
C ASN A 141 11.53 24.48 -23.21
N PHE A 142 11.45 25.41 -22.25
CA PHE A 142 12.62 25.98 -21.59
C PHE A 142 13.38 24.91 -20.80
N ILE A 143 12.71 24.09 -19.97
CA ILE A 143 13.38 23.03 -19.20
C ILE A 143 14.00 21.97 -20.13
N VAL A 144 13.29 21.60 -21.20
CA VAL A 144 13.79 20.64 -22.20
C VAL A 144 14.99 21.20 -22.99
N SER A 145 15.01 22.50 -23.29
CA SER A 145 16.11 23.13 -24.04
C SER A 145 17.38 23.34 -23.21
N HIS A 146 17.29 23.38 -21.87
CA HIS A 146 18.44 23.58 -20.97
C HIS A 146 19.27 22.31 -20.69
N GLY A 147 19.24 21.33 -21.60
CA GLY A 147 20.19 20.21 -21.59
C GLY A 147 19.75 18.96 -20.84
N ILE A 148 18.51 18.91 -20.30
CA ILE A 148 17.96 17.67 -19.76
C ILE A 148 17.28 16.87 -20.87
N GLN A 149 18.09 16.28 -21.75
CA GLN A 149 17.61 15.40 -22.82
C GLN A 149 17.07 14.11 -22.20
N GLY A 150 15.74 14.01 -22.11
CA GLY A 150 15.03 12.95 -21.39
C GLY A 150 13.90 13.44 -20.49
N PHE A 151 13.68 14.76 -20.34
CA PHE A 151 12.47 15.33 -19.71
C PHE A 151 11.24 15.21 -20.63
N THR A 152 11.01 14.01 -21.19
CA THR A 152 9.74 13.66 -21.81
C THR A 152 8.70 13.54 -20.70
N PHE A 153 7.44 13.91 -20.96
CA PHE A 153 6.37 13.88 -19.97
C PHE A 153 6.24 12.56 -19.20
N GLY A 154 6.55 11.43 -19.84
CA GLY A 154 6.60 10.12 -19.19
C GLY A 154 7.59 10.06 -18.02
N ASN A 155 8.76 10.71 -18.13
CA ASN A 155 9.79 10.73 -17.10
C ASN A 155 9.46 11.74 -15.98
N ILE A 156 8.85 12.88 -16.32
CA ILE A 156 8.38 13.86 -15.34
C ILE A 156 7.29 13.25 -14.46
N ARG A 157 6.35 12.50 -15.05
CA ARG A 157 5.31 11.79 -14.31
C ARG A 157 5.91 10.84 -13.27
N ASN A 158 6.89 10.03 -13.67
CA ASN A 158 7.55 9.08 -12.77
C ASN A 158 8.33 9.79 -11.64
N LEU A 159 8.98 10.92 -11.94
CA LEU A 159 9.67 11.75 -10.96
C LEU A 159 8.70 12.36 -9.94
N VAL A 160 7.56 12.88 -10.41
CA VAL A 160 6.51 13.44 -9.55
C VAL A 160 5.97 12.36 -8.61
N PHE A 161 5.67 11.16 -9.12
CA PHE A 161 5.25 10.05 -8.26
C PHE A 161 6.32 9.64 -7.25
N GLY A 162 7.60 9.63 -7.63
CA GLY A 162 8.70 9.40 -6.72
C GLY A 162 8.77 10.43 -5.59
N ILE A 163 8.65 11.73 -5.91
CA ILE A 163 8.61 12.80 -4.92
C ILE A 163 7.37 12.69 -4.03
N VAL A 164 6.19 12.44 -4.62
CA VAL A 164 4.94 12.23 -3.87
C VAL A 164 5.07 11.05 -2.91
N LEU A 165 5.72 9.96 -3.32
CA LEU A 165 6.01 8.81 -2.48
C LEU A 165 6.92 9.19 -1.31
N VAL A 166 8.02 9.91 -1.56
CA VAL A 166 8.93 10.40 -0.51
C VAL A 166 8.21 11.34 0.46
N VAL A 167 7.43 12.29 -0.03
CA VAL A 167 6.66 13.23 0.78
C VAL A 167 5.65 12.46 1.65
N ILE A 168 4.94 11.48 1.11
CA ILE A 168 4.00 10.67 1.89
C ILE A 168 4.73 9.81 2.93
N MET A 169 5.88 9.22 2.60
CA MET A 169 6.71 8.51 3.58
C MET A 169 7.15 9.42 4.74
N ILE A 170 7.43 10.70 4.45
CA ILE A 170 7.80 11.69 5.47
C ILE A 170 6.60 12.10 6.33
N TYR A 171 5.45 12.41 5.71
CA TYR A 171 4.32 12.98 6.45
C TYR A 171 3.43 11.92 7.11
N ARG A 172 3.28 10.72 6.51
CA ARG A 172 2.47 9.61 7.01
C ARG A 172 3.02 8.25 6.56
N PRO A 173 4.02 7.69 7.28
CA PRO A 173 4.60 6.38 6.97
C PRO A 173 3.62 5.20 7.09
N GLU A 174 2.41 5.43 7.61
CA GLU A 174 1.37 4.41 7.81
C GLU A 174 0.31 4.34 6.68
N GLY A 175 0.35 5.26 5.72
CA GLY A 175 -0.66 5.38 4.66
C GLY A 175 -1.95 6.10 5.08
N LEU A 176 -2.94 6.16 4.18
CA LEU A 176 -4.20 6.89 4.38
C LEU A 176 -5.14 6.24 5.42
N ILE A 177 -5.18 4.91 5.49
CA ILE A 177 -6.03 4.18 6.44
C ILE A 177 -5.15 3.23 7.27
N PRO A 178 -4.83 3.58 8.53
CA PRO A 178 -3.93 2.79 9.36
C PRO A 178 -4.51 1.40 9.65
N SER A 179 -3.64 0.39 9.63
CA SER A 179 -4.03 -0.97 9.98
C SER A 179 -4.46 -1.04 11.46
N ALA A 180 -5.60 -1.67 11.74
CA ALA A 180 -6.18 -1.76 13.09
C ALA A 180 -5.28 -2.47 14.14
N ARG A 181 -4.14 -3.02 13.71
CA ARG A 181 -3.22 -3.82 14.52
C ARG A 181 -2.23 -2.97 15.32
N ARG A 182 -1.71 -1.87 14.76
CA ARG A 182 -0.83 -0.93 15.50
C ARG A 182 -1.53 -0.23 16.66
N ARG A 183 -2.86 -0.06 16.56
CA ARG A 183 -3.70 0.43 17.67
C ARG A 183 -3.72 -0.52 18.88
N ARG A 184 -3.40 -1.81 18.69
CA ARG A 184 -3.33 -2.80 19.79
C ARG A 184 -1.98 -2.74 20.50
N GLU A 185 -0.90 -2.55 19.76
CA GLU A 185 0.45 -2.35 20.32
C GLU A 185 0.51 -1.08 21.20
N LEU A 186 -0.09 0.03 20.75
CA LEU A 186 -0.17 1.27 21.53
C LEU A 186 -1.05 1.15 22.80
N ARG A 187 -2.03 0.24 22.80
CA ARG A 187 -2.85 -0.04 23.99
C ARG A 187 -2.12 -0.94 24.98
N GLN A 188 -1.39 -1.94 24.50
CA GLN A 188 -0.56 -2.79 25.37
C GLN A 188 0.50 -1.99 26.11
N THR A 189 1.20 -1.05 25.46
CA THR A 189 2.18 -0.20 26.17
C THR A 189 1.53 0.74 27.20
N THR A 190 0.25 1.10 27.01
CA THR A 190 -0.49 1.95 27.96
C THR A 190 -0.97 1.11 29.17
N ASP A 191 -1.46 -0.11 28.92
CA ASP A 191 -1.90 -1.03 29.97
C ASP A 191 -0.71 -1.59 30.77
N GLU A 192 0.37 -2.01 30.10
CA GLU A 192 1.62 -2.42 30.77
C GLU A 192 2.24 -1.26 31.56
N GLY A 193 2.19 -0.04 31.05
CA GLY A 193 2.64 1.15 31.78
C GLY A 193 1.82 1.46 33.04
N MET A 194 0.52 1.15 33.03
CA MET A 194 -0.35 1.24 34.22
C MET A 194 -0.08 0.11 35.21
N GLU A 195 0.17 -1.12 34.74
CA GLU A 195 0.50 -2.26 35.60
C GLU A 195 1.86 -2.07 36.29
N VAL A 196 2.92 -1.70 35.55
CA VAL A 196 4.25 -1.44 36.17
C VAL A 196 4.20 -0.24 37.11
N GLY A 197 3.46 0.82 36.74
CA GLY A 197 3.24 1.97 37.62
C GLY A 197 2.57 1.64 38.94
N SER A 198 1.70 0.62 38.98
CA SER A 198 1.06 0.13 40.21
C SER A 198 1.97 -0.75 41.07
N LEU A 199 2.93 -1.45 40.45
CA LEU A 199 3.89 -2.33 41.14
C LEU A 199 5.03 -1.54 41.80
N ASP A 200 5.34 -0.35 41.28
CA ASP A 200 6.36 0.56 41.83
C ASP A 200 5.84 1.42 43.01
N VAL A 201 4.54 1.31 43.36
CA VAL A 201 3.99 1.99 44.52
C VAL A 201 4.42 1.25 45.79
N VAL A 202 5.33 1.88 46.56
CA VAL A 202 5.80 1.37 47.84
C VAL A 202 4.61 1.18 48.80
N PRO A 203 4.41 -0.01 49.39
CA PRO A 203 3.34 -0.25 50.35
C PRO A 203 3.40 0.76 51.51
N GLY A 204 2.35 1.58 51.65
CA GLY A 204 2.25 2.63 52.67
C GLY A 204 2.51 4.06 52.19
N ALA A 205 2.69 4.28 50.88
CA ALA A 205 2.73 5.63 50.30
C ALA A 205 1.36 6.34 50.41
N PRO A 206 1.32 7.67 50.61
CA PRO A 206 0.08 8.45 50.72
C PRO A 206 -0.65 8.48 49.36
N GLY A 207 -1.47 7.46 49.11
CA GLY A 207 -2.17 7.19 47.84
C GLY A 207 -2.52 5.72 47.62
N PHE A 208 -1.83 4.79 48.31
CA PHE A 208 -2.03 3.34 48.17
C PHE A 208 -3.45 2.88 48.60
N GLU A 209 -4.02 3.50 49.62
CA GLU A 209 -5.33 3.10 50.17
C GLU A 209 -6.53 3.57 49.31
N SER A 210 -6.33 4.52 48.40
CA SER A 210 -7.40 4.97 47.49
C SER A 210 -7.56 4.12 46.24
N GLU A 211 -6.53 3.38 45.81
CA GLU A 211 -6.58 2.53 44.61
C GLU A 211 -7.14 1.13 44.88
N VAL A 212 -7.02 0.62 46.10
CA VAL A 212 -7.57 -0.70 46.50
C VAL A 212 -9.11 -0.69 46.58
N ARG A 213 -9.74 0.49 46.51
CA ARG A 213 -11.20 0.67 46.66
C ARG A 213 -11.95 0.94 45.35
N VAL A 214 -11.42 0.51 44.21
CA VAL A 214 -12.15 0.61 42.94
C VAL A 214 -12.70 -0.77 42.57
N GLU A 215 -13.99 -0.96 42.87
CA GLU A 215 -14.85 -1.99 42.27
C GLU A 215 -15.05 -1.74 40.77
#